data_AF-A0A3D5R8S7-F1
#
_entry.id   AF-A0A3D5R8S7-F1
#
_cell.length_a   1.000
_cell.length_b   1.000
_cell.length_c   1.000
_cell.angle_alpha   90.00
_cell.angle_beta   90.00
_cell.angle_gamma   90.00
#
_symmetry.space_group_name_H-M   'P 1'
#
loop_
_entity.id
_entity.type
_entity.pdbx_description
1 polymer ?
#
loop_
_entity_poly.entity_id
_entity_poly.type
_entity_poly.pdbx_seq_one_letter_code
_entity_poly.pdbx_strand_id
1 'polypeptide(L)'
;MKVIKTLALLGIIVFCASTLPIFLSPMDFSSIVDIDDVDENIYINLDSKDGIELEDPSSINLVIKTNSEQEIYFNPNRMLELEIYSNGSEIEVESVEYAFSKTTIEKNKPLNIIIDISNESLDLPYGNYRFNFKAMSENNLGDNLEIDVSYKLKGSYYQGTSQNNNLTPVKLYFQTKNYDLIPIYRFVENQDQLHNIIEEEMLKGPINEGLISPIDNVNYIILRDTVIYIDLPKDSQVYTGEYSENAYYAFVKSFSQLPNSTRIRFTFDNLVEESWFNGINVRNSIPYPDNINAYIPVLVGERFYLSEKNILFDEEATLQEQSFRIYEYIKTKSNGYFQSLQGIDINSVELVQNTLVVDFNKNLSSVYENNEDLQNLLLDSFLYSFTSIQGVNSLRITINGEPIESFGTYNLSEPITPYQYYNLETINENPA
;
A
#
# COMPACT_ATOMS: atom_id res chain seq x y z
N MET A 1 1.65 110.54 31.65
CA MET A 1 2.89 109.89 32.10
C MET A 1 2.82 108.36 32.29
N LYS A 2 1.66 107.75 32.63
CA LYS A 2 1.55 106.28 32.80
C LYS A 2 1.72 105.50 31.48
N VAL A 3 1.13 105.97 30.38
CA VAL A 3 1.16 105.28 29.07
C VAL A 3 2.58 105.15 28.50
N ILE A 4 3.42 106.18 28.64
CA ILE A 4 4.82 106.16 28.19
C ILE A 4 5.66 105.17 29.01
N LYS A 5 5.40 105.05 30.32
CA LYS A 5 6.05 104.04 31.16
C LYS A 5 5.67 102.62 30.75
N THR A 6 4.41 102.38 30.38
CA THR A 6 3.94 101.07 29.91
C THR A 6 4.56 100.70 28.57
N LEU A 7 4.64 101.64 27.63
CA LEU A 7 5.29 101.44 26.33
C LEU A 7 6.80 101.18 26.45
N ALA A 8 7.49 101.91 27.34
CA ALA A 8 8.90 101.67 27.61
C ALA A 8 9.14 100.29 28.26
N LEU A 9 8.25 99.86 29.17
CA LEU A 9 8.34 98.54 29.78
C LEU A 9 8.13 97.41 28.75
N LEU A 10 7.16 97.58 27.84
CA LEU A 10 6.91 96.65 26.74
C LEU A 10 8.09 96.58 25.78
N GLY A 11 8.70 97.73 25.46
CA GLY A 11 9.92 97.78 24.65
C GLY A 11 11.09 97.04 25.29
N ILE A 12 11.27 97.16 26.61
CA ILE A 12 12.31 96.45 27.36
C ILE A 12 12.04 94.94 27.37
N ILE A 13 10.80 94.51 27.58
CA ILE A 13 10.43 93.09 27.57
C ILE A 13 10.69 92.46 26.20
N VAL A 14 10.31 93.14 25.10
CA VAL A 14 10.55 92.66 23.73
C VAL A 14 12.04 92.63 23.42
N PHE A 15 12.80 93.64 23.85
CA PHE A 15 14.25 93.67 23.65
C PHE A 15 14.96 92.54 24.43
N CYS A 16 14.59 92.31 25.69
CA CYS A 16 15.12 91.22 26.51
C CYS A 16 14.71 89.83 25.97
N ALA A 17 13.49 89.68 25.44
CA ALA A 17 13.05 88.42 24.83
C ALA A 17 13.76 88.13 23.49
N SER A 18 14.08 89.17 22.71
CA SER A 18 14.75 89.03 21.40
C SER A 18 16.26 88.76 21.48
N THR A 19 16.86 88.97 22.66
CA THR A 19 18.32 88.86 22.88
C THR A 19 18.70 87.74 23.84
N LEU A 20 17.74 86.94 24.32
CA LEU A 20 18.03 85.68 25.00
C LEU A 20 18.59 84.71 23.95
N PRO A 21 19.90 84.39 23.98
CA PRO A 21 20.38 83.26 23.21
C PRO A 21 19.76 82.04 23.85
N ILE A 22 18.82 81.39 23.14
CA ILE A 22 18.45 80.02 23.47
C ILE A 22 19.73 79.23 23.17
N PHE A 23 20.57 79.05 24.18
CA PHE A 23 21.51 77.95 24.23
C PHE A 23 20.65 76.68 24.27
N LEU A 24 20.16 76.26 23.10
CA LEU A 24 20.07 74.85 22.82
C LEU A 24 21.52 74.39 22.88
N SER A 25 21.98 74.02 24.09
CA SER A 25 23.05 73.05 24.18
C SER A 25 22.70 71.97 23.16
N PRO A 26 23.63 71.52 22.30
CA PRO A 26 23.37 70.30 21.57
C PRO A 26 23.01 69.28 22.65
N MET A 27 21.74 68.85 22.66
CA MET A 27 21.38 67.65 23.41
C MET A 27 22.27 66.59 22.79
N ASP A 28 23.26 66.19 23.57
CA ASP A 28 24.24 65.22 23.16
C ASP A 28 23.56 63.86 23.12
N PHE A 29 22.96 63.56 21.96
CA PHE A 29 22.41 62.24 21.66
C PHE A 29 23.50 61.17 21.56
N SER A 30 24.79 61.48 21.76
CA SER A 30 25.84 60.46 21.90
C SER A 30 25.74 59.65 23.20
N SER A 31 24.80 60.02 24.08
CA SER A 31 24.42 59.25 25.26
C SER A 31 23.03 58.61 25.17
N ILE A 32 22.45 58.51 23.97
CA ILE A 32 21.74 57.27 23.67
C ILE A 32 22.86 56.25 23.59
N VAL A 33 23.09 55.60 24.73
CA VAL A 33 23.61 54.24 24.68
C VAL A 33 22.63 53.55 23.75
N ASP A 34 23.05 53.31 22.50
CA ASP A 34 22.64 52.08 21.84
C ASP A 34 23.00 51.04 22.89
N ILE A 35 22.00 50.68 23.70
CA ILE A 35 21.94 49.33 24.19
C ILE A 35 21.96 48.63 22.86
N ASP A 36 23.11 48.04 22.50
CA ASP A 36 23.11 46.96 21.53
C ASP A 36 21.94 46.12 22.01
N ASP A 37 20.78 46.25 21.35
CA ASP A 37 19.71 45.30 21.49
C ASP A 37 20.49 44.03 21.27
N VAL A 38 20.67 43.27 22.36
CA VAL A 38 21.31 41.99 22.26
C VAL A 38 20.49 41.35 21.17
N ASP A 39 21.07 41.18 19.98
CA ASP A 39 20.46 40.48 18.87
C ASP A 39 20.18 39.11 19.48
N GLU A 40 19.02 38.97 20.11
CA GLU A 40 18.49 37.71 20.56
C GLU A 40 18.26 37.03 19.24
N ASN A 41 19.25 36.27 18.79
CA ASN A 41 19.21 35.54 17.54
C ASN A 41 17.82 34.89 17.47
N ILE A 42 16.96 35.44 16.63
CA ILE A 42 15.58 34.99 16.51
C ILE A 42 15.70 33.61 15.88
N TYR A 43 15.35 32.58 16.64
CA TYR A 43 15.28 31.23 16.09
C TYR A 43 13.82 30.86 15.92
N ILE A 44 13.56 30.15 14.83
CA ILE A 44 12.28 29.53 14.57
C ILE A 44 12.59 28.07 14.25
N ASN A 45 12.07 27.16 15.07
CA ASN A 45 12.35 25.72 15.00
C ASN A 45 11.07 24.94 14.70
N LEU A 46 11.19 23.90 13.88
CA LEU A 46 10.17 22.91 13.59
C LEU A 46 10.42 21.66 14.46
N ASP A 47 9.51 21.39 15.40
CA ASP A 47 9.56 20.21 16.27
C ASP A 47 8.35 19.30 16.04
N SER A 48 8.45 18.04 16.45
CA SER A 48 7.31 17.12 16.59
C SER A 48 6.89 17.01 18.06
N LYS A 49 5.58 17.00 18.32
CA LYS A 49 5.03 16.62 19.65
C LYS A 49 4.96 15.12 19.86
N ASP A 50 4.92 14.36 18.78
CA ASP A 50 4.71 12.91 18.82
C ASP A 50 6.05 12.15 18.89
N GLY A 51 7.17 12.87 18.83
CA GLY A 51 8.52 12.30 18.81
C GLY A 51 9.10 12.22 17.40
N ILE A 52 10.27 11.58 17.30
CA ILE A 52 11.04 11.42 16.05
C ILE A 52 11.06 9.97 15.54
N GLU A 53 10.51 9.04 16.32
CA GLU A 53 10.34 7.64 15.94
C GLU A 53 8.86 7.30 16.07
N LEU A 54 8.22 6.93 14.96
CA LEU A 54 6.79 6.64 14.91
C LEU A 54 6.54 5.26 14.31
N GLU A 55 5.65 4.50 14.95
CA GLU A 55 5.17 3.22 14.44
C GLU A 55 3.69 3.32 14.05
N ASP A 56 3.38 3.01 12.80
CA ASP A 56 2.04 3.09 12.19
C ASP A 56 1.29 4.41 12.44
N PRO A 57 1.90 5.59 12.26
CA PRO A 57 1.20 6.84 12.50
C PRO A 57 0.11 7.07 11.45
N SER A 58 -1.05 7.54 11.88
CA SER A 58 -2.07 8.10 10.97
C SER A 58 -1.81 9.59 10.71
N SER A 59 -1.28 10.29 11.70
CA SER A 59 -1.00 11.72 11.61
C SER A 59 0.18 12.09 12.49
N ILE A 60 0.73 13.27 12.25
CA ILE A 60 1.77 13.87 13.08
C ILE A 60 1.46 15.33 13.42
N ASN A 61 1.78 15.71 14.65
CA ASN A 61 1.61 17.03 15.20
C ASN A 61 2.96 17.78 15.21
N LEU A 62 3.17 18.57 14.17
CA LEU A 62 4.32 19.46 14.06
C LEU A 62 4.05 20.78 14.76
N VAL A 63 5.11 21.38 15.27
CA VAL A 63 5.07 22.58 16.08
C VAL A 63 6.16 23.53 15.63
N ILE A 64 5.76 24.74 15.24
CA ILE A 64 6.69 25.82 14.96
C ILE A 64 6.80 26.70 16.20
N LYS A 65 8.01 26.78 16.76
CA LYS A 65 8.33 27.54 17.98
C LYS A 65 9.29 28.67 17.67
N THR A 66 9.21 29.76 18.43
CA THR A 66 10.16 30.88 18.36
C THR A 66 10.47 31.43 19.75
N ASN A 67 11.59 32.14 19.92
CA ASN A 67 11.96 32.80 21.16
C ASN A 67 11.36 34.21 21.35
N SER A 68 10.77 34.80 20.31
CA SER A 68 10.17 36.14 20.32
C SER A 68 8.86 36.17 19.53
N GLU A 69 8.08 37.25 19.61
CA GLU A 69 6.89 37.40 18.75
C GLU A 69 7.34 37.72 17.32
N GLN A 70 6.97 36.88 16.35
CA GLN A 70 7.40 37.00 14.96
C GLN A 70 6.25 36.83 13.99
N GLU A 71 6.20 37.68 12.96
CA GLU A 71 5.37 37.45 11.78
C GLU A 71 6.11 36.54 10.80
N ILE A 72 5.53 35.38 10.50
CA ILE A 72 6.08 34.44 9.53
C ILE A 72 5.26 34.50 8.25
N TYR A 73 5.98 34.70 7.14
CA TYR A 73 5.47 34.69 5.79
C TYR A 73 5.78 33.34 5.16
N PHE A 74 4.75 32.49 5.09
CA PHE A 74 4.86 31.20 4.42
C PHE A 74 4.61 31.37 2.93
N ASN A 75 5.22 30.51 2.12
CA ASN A 75 4.87 30.44 0.72
C ASN A 75 3.38 30.03 0.62
N PRO A 76 2.52 30.85 0.00
CA PRO A 76 1.07 30.63 -0.01
C PRO A 76 0.66 29.33 -0.71
N ASN A 77 1.55 28.74 -1.51
CA ASN A 77 1.29 27.48 -2.20
C ASN A 77 1.89 26.28 -1.46
N ARG A 78 2.96 26.45 -0.66
CA ARG A 78 3.67 25.33 0.00
C ARG A 78 4.26 25.80 1.32
N MET A 79 3.54 25.62 2.43
CA MET A 79 4.04 25.98 3.78
C MET A 79 5.10 24.99 4.30
N LEU A 80 4.87 23.71 4.04
CA LEU A 80 5.74 22.61 4.41
C LEU A 80 6.04 21.79 3.16
N GLU A 81 7.27 21.32 3.07
CA GLU A 81 7.70 20.33 2.10
C GLU A 81 8.06 19.05 2.86
N LEU A 82 7.54 17.93 2.40
CA LEU A 82 7.82 16.60 2.94
C LEU A 82 8.60 15.84 1.89
N GLU A 83 9.84 15.50 2.20
CA GLU A 83 10.65 14.56 1.42
C GLU A 83 10.67 13.22 2.15
N ILE A 84 10.41 12.13 1.43
CA ILE A 84 10.33 10.79 2.01
C ILE A 84 11.46 9.94 1.42
N TYR A 85 12.22 9.30 2.29
CA TYR A 85 13.32 8.42 1.90
C TYR A 85 13.04 6.98 2.35
N SER A 86 13.32 6.02 1.47
CA SER A 86 13.37 4.59 1.81
C SER A 86 14.73 4.03 1.39
N ASN A 87 15.41 3.35 2.32
CA ASN A 87 16.75 2.79 2.10
C ASN A 87 17.76 3.80 1.51
N GLY A 88 17.63 5.08 1.89
CA GLY A 88 18.48 6.18 1.42
C GLY A 88 18.15 6.73 0.02
N SER A 89 17.12 6.22 -0.64
CA SER A 89 16.60 6.78 -1.91
C SER A 89 15.32 7.56 -1.66
N GLU A 90 15.19 8.72 -2.31
CA GLU A 90 13.98 9.55 -2.23
C GLU A 90 12.83 8.87 -3.00
N ILE A 91 11.64 8.89 -2.41
CA ILE A 91 10.38 8.46 -3.02
C ILE A 91 9.60 9.71 -3.38
N GLU A 92 9.20 9.81 -4.64
CA GLU A 92 8.31 10.87 -5.10
C GLU A 92 6.90 10.61 -4.54
N VAL A 93 6.42 11.51 -3.70
CA VAL A 93 5.08 11.47 -3.12
C VAL A 93 4.38 12.79 -3.45
N GLU A 94 3.07 12.75 -3.69
CA GLU A 94 2.30 13.98 -3.87
C GLU A 94 2.52 14.92 -2.69
N SER A 95 2.97 16.15 -2.96
CA SER A 95 3.31 17.08 -1.91
C SER A 95 2.08 17.43 -1.08
N VAL A 96 2.18 17.28 0.24
CA VAL A 96 1.12 17.70 1.16
C VAL A 96 1.13 19.23 1.28
N GLU A 97 0.24 19.89 0.54
CA GLU A 97 0.13 21.35 0.55
C GLU A 97 -0.82 21.86 1.63
N TYR A 98 -0.35 22.77 2.48
CA TYR A 98 -1.16 23.56 3.40
C TYR A 98 -1.00 25.05 3.09
N ALA A 99 -2.11 25.78 2.97
CA ALA A 99 -2.13 27.16 2.49
C ALA A 99 -2.68 28.16 3.53
N PHE A 100 -1.77 28.94 4.13
CA PHE A 100 -2.06 30.25 4.72
C PHE A 100 -0.87 31.17 4.45
N SER A 101 -1.10 32.42 4.03
CA SER A 101 -0.03 33.31 3.58
C SER A 101 0.74 34.02 4.71
N LYS A 102 0.16 34.10 5.91
CA LYS A 102 0.72 34.85 7.04
C LYS A 102 0.18 34.37 8.38
N THR A 103 1.05 34.28 9.38
CA THR A 103 0.65 34.11 10.79
C THR A 103 1.65 34.77 11.73
N THR A 104 1.20 35.15 12.92
CA THR A 104 2.06 35.60 14.02
C THR A 104 2.27 34.44 14.98
N ILE A 105 3.53 34.13 15.31
CA ILE A 105 3.88 33.13 16.33
C ILE A 105 4.46 33.86 17.54
N GLU A 106 3.92 33.58 18.72
CA GLU A 106 4.41 34.13 19.98
C GLU A 106 5.26 33.09 20.71
N LYS A 107 6.24 33.53 21.50
CA LYS A 107 7.14 32.66 22.30
C LYS A 107 6.44 31.53 23.05
N ASN A 108 5.26 31.81 23.61
CA ASN A 108 4.51 30.86 24.44
C ASN A 108 3.24 30.31 23.75
N LYS A 109 3.04 30.63 22.47
CA LYS A 109 1.90 30.14 21.68
C LYS A 109 2.44 29.62 20.34
N PRO A 110 3.02 28.41 20.34
CA PRO A 110 3.54 27.85 19.11
C PRO A 110 2.41 27.49 18.15
N LEU A 111 2.71 27.54 16.86
CA LEU A 111 1.79 27.10 15.82
C LEU A 111 1.80 25.57 15.75
N ASN A 112 0.63 24.96 15.86
CA ASN A 112 0.48 23.49 15.73
C ASN A 112 -0.09 23.16 14.36
N ILE A 113 0.49 22.17 13.71
CA ILE A 113 0.11 21.70 12.38
C ILE A 113 -0.07 20.19 12.49
N ILE A 114 -1.26 19.70 12.12
CA ILE A 114 -1.54 18.27 12.10
C ILE A 114 -1.54 17.83 10.64
N ILE A 115 -0.70 16.87 10.32
CA ILE A 115 -0.52 16.35 8.95
C ILE A 115 -0.93 14.90 8.95
N ASP A 116 -1.80 14.51 8.03
CA ASP A 116 -2.04 13.10 7.73
C ASP A 116 -0.79 12.54 7.07
N ILE A 117 -0.17 11.58 7.73
CA ILE A 117 1.00 10.89 7.21
C ILE A 117 0.73 9.40 7.03
N SER A 118 -0.52 8.94 7.11
CA SER A 118 -0.85 7.54 6.95
C SER A 118 -0.28 6.98 5.64
N ASN A 119 0.14 5.71 5.65
CA ASN A 119 0.68 5.09 4.45
C ASN A 119 -0.37 5.00 3.32
N GLU A 120 -1.67 4.94 3.66
CA GLU A 120 -2.76 5.00 2.69
C GLU A 120 -2.87 6.38 2.03
N SER A 121 -2.77 7.48 2.79
CA SER A 121 -2.87 8.84 2.22
C SER A 121 -1.67 9.20 1.35
N LEU A 122 -0.51 8.64 1.66
CA LEU A 122 0.75 8.87 0.94
C LEU A 122 1.04 7.82 -0.16
N ASP A 123 0.15 6.86 -0.38
CA ASP A 123 0.36 5.69 -1.27
C ASP A 123 1.70 4.98 -1.00
N LEU A 124 2.09 4.90 0.27
CA LEU A 124 3.33 4.27 0.70
C LEU A 124 3.10 2.79 1.01
N PRO A 125 3.98 1.90 0.53
CA PRO A 125 3.98 0.52 0.95
C PRO A 125 4.43 0.36 2.41
N TYR A 126 4.19 -0.81 3.01
CA TYR A 126 4.69 -1.12 4.35
C TYR A 126 6.21 -1.18 4.37
N GLY A 127 6.85 -0.60 5.39
CA GLY A 127 8.31 -0.50 5.45
C GLY A 127 8.79 0.58 6.42
N ASN A 128 10.10 0.82 6.41
CA ASN A 128 10.72 1.88 7.19
C ASN A 128 11.09 3.05 6.28
N TYR A 129 10.80 4.25 6.74
CA TYR A 129 10.97 5.49 6.00
C TYR A 129 11.60 6.55 6.87
N ARG A 130 12.29 7.49 6.24
CA ARG A 130 12.70 8.74 6.85
C ARG A 130 11.94 9.88 6.21
N PHE A 131 11.17 10.58 7.02
CA PHE A 131 10.40 11.74 6.64
C PHE A 131 11.21 12.97 7.00
N ASN A 132 11.46 13.83 6.02
CA ASN A 132 12.20 15.06 6.19
C ASN A 132 11.25 16.24 5.93
N PHE A 133 10.80 16.86 7.01
CA PHE A 133 9.93 18.03 6.94
C PHE A 133 10.76 19.30 6.86
N LYS A 134 10.49 20.11 5.84
CA LYS A 134 11.11 21.42 5.62
C LYS A 134 10.05 22.51 5.67
N ALA A 135 10.28 23.53 6.50
CA ALA A 135 9.38 24.66 6.56
C ALA A 135 9.78 25.72 5.52
N MET A 136 8.87 25.99 4.59
CA MET A 136 9.11 26.86 3.44
C MET A 136 8.63 28.28 3.77
N SER A 137 9.57 29.13 4.21
CA SER A 137 9.28 30.54 4.49
C SER A 137 10.36 31.46 3.93
N GLU A 138 9.99 32.72 3.69
CA GLU A 138 10.94 33.77 3.28
C GLU A 138 11.94 34.12 4.38
N ASN A 139 11.65 33.75 5.63
CA ASN A 139 12.48 34.06 6.80
C ASN A 139 13.61 33.05 7.03
N ASN A 140 13.88 32.12 6.09
CA ASN A 140 14.88 31.04 6.20
C ASN A 140 14.74 30.27 7.54
N LEU A 141 13.71 29.44 7.66
CA LEU A 141 13.56 28.51 8.78
C LEU A 141 14.70 27.48 8.68
N GLY A 142 15.65 27.54 9.60
CA GLY A 142 16.91 26.81 9.51
C GLY A 142 16.82 25.32 9.79
N ASP A 143 15.70 24.83 10.31
CA ASP A 143 15.62 23.49 10.89
C ASP A 143 14.73 22.58 10.04
N ASN A 144 15.37 21.57 9.45
CA ASN A 144 14.71 20.39 8.91
C ASN A 144 14.38 19.44 10.06
N LEU A 145 13.19 18.86 10.06
CA LEU A 145 12.80 17.86 11.04
C LEU A 145 12.79 16.48 10.39
N GLU A 146 13.76 15.66 10.78
CA GLU A 146 13.84 14.25 10.38
C GLU A 146 13.08 13.37 11.36
N ILE A 147 12.26 12.48 10.83
CA ILE A 147 11.40 11.57 11.59
C ILE A 147 11.49 10.20 10.95
N ASP A 148 11.87 9.20 11.72
CA ASP A 148 11.88 7.81 11.27
C ASP A 148 10.48 7.22 11.51
N VAL A 149 9.86 6.73 10.43
CA VAL A 149 8.50 6.21 10.42
C VAL A 149 8.50 4.76 9.96
N SER A 150 7.87 3.87 10.73
CA SER A 150 7.72 2.46 10.40
C SER A 150 6.25 2.10 10.18
N TYR A 151 5.91 1.63 8.99
CA TYR A 151 4.61 1.03 8.68
C TYR A 151 4.72 -0.48 8.70
N LYS A 152 4.12 -1.10 9.71
CA LYS A 152 4.09 -2.55 9.89
C LYS A 152 2.92 -3.12 9.10
N LEU A 153 3.21 -4.19 8.36
CA LEU A 153 2.19 -4.94 7.67
C LEU A 153 1.20 -5.52 8.68
N LYS A 154 -0.06 -5.10 8.59
CA LYS A 154 -1.16 -5.57 9.44
C LYS A 154 -2.11 -6.43 8.62
N GLY A 155 -2.58 -7.50 9.24
CA GLY A 155 -3.58 -8.41 8.69
C GLY A 155 -3.32 -9.85 9.11
N SER A 156 -4.37 -10.65 9.08
CA SER A 156 -4.31 -12.07 9.42
C SER A 156 -4.23 -12.92 8.17
N TYR A 157 -3.39 -13.95 8.22
CA TYR A 157 -3.32 -14.96 7.18
C TYR A 157 -3.81 -16.29 7.72
N TYR A 158 -4.64 -16.97 6.92
CA TYR A 158 -5.19 -18.26 7.28
C TYR A 158 -4.71 -19.29 6.26
N GLN A 159 -3.89 -20.23 6.74
CA GLN A 159 -3.40 -21.34 5.93
C GLN A 159 -4.56 -22.14 5.34
N GLY A 160 -4.30 -22.77 4.20
CA GLY A 160 -5.25 -23.68 3.57
C GLY A 160 -5.49 -24.95 4.37
N THR A 161 -6.36 -25.81 3.83
CA THR A 161 -6.60 -27.16 4.34
C THR A 161 -6.68 -28.14 3.19
N SER A 162 -6.40 -29.42 3.47
CA SER A 162 -6.68 -30.53 2.56
C SER A 162 -7.90 -31.35 3.00
N GLN A 163 -8.59 -30.93 4.06
CA GLN A 163 -9.81 -31.57 4.56
C GLN A 163 -11.05 -30.87 3.99
N ASN A 164 -12.02 -31.64 3.51
CA ASN A 164 -13.29 -31.13 2.97
C ASN A 164 -14.53 -31.53 3.79
N ASN A 165 -14.37 -32.34 4.84
CA ASN A 165 -15.44 -32.75 5.76
C ASN A 165 -16.73 -33.27 5.07
N ASN A 166 -16.59 -34.00 3.96
CA ASN A 166 -17.70 -34.50 3.12
C ASN A 166 -18.54 -33.41 2.43
N LEU A 167 -18.06 -32.17 2.42
CA LEU A 167 -18.62 -31.09 1.62
C LEU A 167 -17.94 -31.06 0.24
N THR A 168 -18.63 -30.53 -0.75
CA THR A 168 -18.07 -30.30 -2.08
C THR A 168 -17.26 -29.00 -2.04
N PRO A 169 -15.94 -29.03 -2.27
CA PRO A 169 -15.15 -27.81 -2.42
C PRO A 169 -15.43 -27.19 -3.79
N VAL A 170 -15.62 -25.88 -3.80
CA VAL A 170 -15.84 -25.09 -5.01
C VAL A 170 -14.89 -23.92 -4.99
N LYS A 171 -14.02 -23.83 -6.01
CA LYS A 171 -13.13 -22.69 -6.22
C LYS A 171 -13.85 -21.61 -7.03
N LEU A 172 -14.15 -20.49 -6.41
CA LEU A 172 -14.83 -19.34 -6.99
C LEU A 172 -13.85 -18.19 -7.14
N TYR A 173 -14.09 -17.27 -8.05
CA TYR A 173 -13.22 -16.11 -8.25
C TYR A 173 -14.02 -14.82 -8.06
N PHE A 174 -13.60 -14.02 -7.09
CA PHE A 174 -14.21 -12.74 -6.74
C PHE A 174 -13.21 -11.60 -6.90
N GLN A 175 -13.67 -10.37 -7.15
CA GLN A 175 -12.78 -9.23 -7.37
C GLN A 175 -12.67 -8.33 -6.14
N THR A 176 -11.50 -7.73 -5.93
CA THR A 176 -11.35 -6.64 -4.95
C THR A 176 -11.87 -5.31 -5.53
N LYS A 177 -11.93 -4.27 -4.70
CA LYS A 177 -12.22 -2.90 -5.15
C LYS A 177 -11.21 -2.36 -6.18
N ASN A 178 -9.98 -2.89 -6.16
CA ASN A 178 -8.91 -2.55 -7.11
C ASN A 178 -8.87 -3.53 -8.29
N TYR A 179 -9.94 -4.30 -8.51
CA TYR A 179 -10.11 -5.24 -9.62
C TYR A 179 -9.16 -6.44 -9.62
N ASP A 180 -8.46 -6.73 -8.51
CA ASP A 180 -7.72 -7.98 -8.38
C ASP A 180 -8.68 -9.16 -8.24
N LEU A 181 -8.52 -10.17 -9.10
CA LEU A 181 -9.29 -11.40 -9.02
C LEU A 181 -8.67 -12.37 -8.01
N ILE A 182 -9.44 -12.75 -7.00
CA ILE A 182 -9.05 -13.58 -5.87
C ILE A 182 -9.78 -14.92 -5.93
N PRO A 183 -9.06 -16.06 -5.97
CA PRO A 183 -9.66 -17.37 -5.81
C PRO A 183 -10.09 -17.58 -4.35
N ILE A 184 -11.32 -18.05 -4.14
CA ILE A 184 -11.90 -18.36 -2.84
C ILE A 184 -12.44 -19.80 -2.88
N TYR A 185 -12.08 -20.60 -1.89
CA TYR A 185 -12.65 -21.94 -1.74
C TYR A 185 -13.85 -21.90 -0.79
N ARG A 186 -15.02 -22.31 -1.30
CA ARG A 186 -16.26 -22.49 -0.52
C ARG A 186 -16.57 -23.98 -0.42
N PHE A 187 -16.94 -24.44 0.77
CA PHE A 187 -17.43 -25.80 0.98
C PHE A 187 -18.94 -25.80 1.05
N VAL A 188 -19.58 -26.61 0.20
CA VAL A 188 -21.05 -26.64 0.09
C VAL A 188 -21.60 -28.05 0.26
N GLU A 189 -22.85 -28.14 0.72
CA GLU A 189 -23.53 -29.43 0.83
C GLU A 189 -23.78 -30.02 -0.55
N ASN A 190 -23.33 -31.26 -0.76
CA ASN A 190 -23.34 -31.92 -2.06
C ASN A 190 -24.75 -32.40 -2.44
N GLN A 191 -25.47 -31.63 -3.30
CA GLN A 191 -26.82 -32.03 -3.75
C GLN A 191 -27.06 -31.93 -5.26
N ASP A 192 -26.12 -31.42 -6.06
CA ASP A 192 -26.29 -31.26 -7.50
C ASP A 192 -24.98 -31.49 -8.30
N GLN A 193 -25.03 -31.40 -9.62
CA GLN A 193 -23.87 -31.45 -10.49
C GLN A 193 -22.96 -30.24 -10.23
N LEU A 194 -21.64 -30.46 -10.21
CA LEU A 194 -20.65 -29.45 -9.82
C LEU A 194 -20.75 -28.13 -10.62
N HIS A 195 -21.18 -28.18 -11.89
CA HIS A 195 -21.34 -26.96 -12.68
C HIS A 195 -22.52 -26.09 -12.22
N ASN A 196 -23.65 -26.70 -11.82
CA ASN A 196 -24.79 -26.00 -11.23
C ASN A 196 -24.40 -25.40 -9.89
N ILE A 197 -23.65 -26.15 -9.08
CA ILE A 197 -23.11 -25.66 -7.81
C ILE A 197 -22.23 -24.43 -8.05
N ILE A 198 -21.29 -24.48 -9.01
CA ILE A 198 -20.43 -23.33 -9.32
C ILE A 198 -21.27 -22.11 -9.71
N GLU A 199 -22.26 -22.28 -10.59
CA GLU A 199 -23.16 -21.19 -11.00
C GLU A 199 -23.89 -20.56 -9.82
N GLU A 200 -24.58 -21.37 -9.02
CA GLU A 200 -25.35 -20.92 -7.85
C GLU A 200 -24.46 -20.18 -6.85
N GLU A 201 -23.26 -20.71 -6.58
CA GLU A 201 -22.36 -20.12 -5.60
C GLU A 201 -21.68 -18.84 -6.11
N MET A 202 -21.39 -18.73 -7.41
CA MET A 202 -20.91 -17.46 -7.99
C MET A 202 -22.00 -16.38 -7.92
N LEU A 203 -23.27 -16.72 -8.20
CA LEU A 203 -24.40 -15.78 -8.16
C LEU A 203 -24.73 -15.31 -6.74
N LYS A 204 -24.47 -16.13 -5.71
CA LYS A 204 -24.57 -15.71 -4.30
C LYS A 204 -23.58 -14.60 -3.93
N GLY A 205 -22.48 -14.48 -4.66
CA GLY A 205 -21.39 -13.54 -4.36
C GLY A 205 -20.56 -13.96 -3.13
N PRO A 206 -19.54 -13.15 -2.76
CA PRO A 206 -18.65 -13.44 -1.64
C PRO A 206 -19.27 -13.09 -0.28
N ILE A 207 -18.84 -13.79 0.78
CA ILE A 207 -19.20 -13.45 2.17
C ILE A 207 -18.43 -12.20 2.66
N ASN A 208 -17.17 -12.05 2.26
CA ASN A 208 -16.35 -10.90 2.67
C ASN A 208 -16.78 -9.64 1.91
N GLU A 209 -17.24 -8.60 2.62
CA GLU A 209 -17.74 -7.35 2.04
C GLU A 209 -16.69 -6.53 1.28
N GLY A 210 -15.40 -6.83 1.47
CA GLY A 210 -14.30 -6.25 0.70
C GLY A 210 -14.11 -6.89 -0.68
N LEU A 211 -14.76 -8.01 -0.94
CA LEU A 211 -14.82 -8.68 -2.24
C LEU A 211 -16.16 -8.38 -2.93
N ILE A 212 -16.14 -8.39 -4.26
CA ILE A 212 -17.28 -8.09 -5.12
C ILE A 212 -17.46 -9.24 -6.10
N SER A 213 -18.71 -9.60 -6.41
CA SER A 213 -18.97 -10.55 -7.51
C SER A 213 -18.62 -9.89 -8.86
N PRO A 214 -17.73 -10.49 -9.67
CA PRO A 214 -17.40 -9.98 -10.99
C PRO A 214 -18.42 -10.42 -12.04
N ILE A 215 -19.48 -11.15 -11.67
CA ILE A 215 -20.53 -11.60 -12.59
C ILE A 215 -21.89 -11.06 -12.14
N ASP A 216 -22.83 -11.03 -13.09
CA ASP A 216 -24.24 -10.71 -12.90
C ASP A 216 -25.10 -11.94 -13.27
N ASN A 217 -26.38 -11.74 -13.54
CA ASN A 217 -27.30 -12.74 -14.05
C ASN A 217 -26.75 -13.47 -15.28
N VAL A 218 -27.01 -14.76 -15.33
CA VAL A 218 -26.67 -15.66 -16.43
C VAL A 218 -27.97 -16.20 -17.02
N ASN A 219 -28.08 -16.30 -18.35
CA ASN A 219 -29.28 -16.84 -18.99
C ASN A 219 -29.38 -18.35 -18.76
N TYR A 220 -28.28 -19.07 -18.98
CA TYR A 220 -28.09 -20.46 -18.57
C TYR A 220 -26.62 -20.89 -18.67
N ILE A 221 -26.27 -21.93 -17.92
CA ILE A 221 -25.03 -22.68 -18.06
C ILE A 221 -25.34 -24.15 -18.33
N ILE A 222 -24.69 -24.75 -19.34
CA ILE A 222 -24.83 -26.18 -19.63
C ILE A 222 -23.48 -26.82 -19.92
N LEU A 223 -23.25 -28.01 -19.36
CA LEU A 223 -22.13 -28.88 -19.74
C LEU A 223 -22.54 -29.84 -20.86
N ARG A 224 -21.87 -29.77 -22.01
CA ARG A 224 -22.09 -30.69 -23.13
C ARG A 224 -20.79 -31.01 -23.86
N ASP A 225 -20.55 -32.28 -24.13
CA ASP A 225 -19.41 -32.75 -24.93
C ASP A 225 -18.06 -32.18 -24.44
N THR A 226 -17.86 -32.12 -23.11
CA THR A 226 -16.69 -31.54 -22.41
C THR A 226 -16.54 -30.01 -22.50
N VAL A 227 -17.54 -29.32 -23.05
CA VAL A 227 -17.58 -27.86 -23.17
C VAL A 227 -18.64 -27.29 -22.22
N ILE A 228 -18.27 -26.30 -21.42
CA ILE A 228 -19.22 -25.47 -20.67
C ILE A 228 -19.71 -24.36 -21.61
N TYR A 229 -21.01 -24.31 -21.86
CA TYR A 229 -21.65 -23.22 -22.60
C TYR A 229 -22.29 -22.28 -21.60
N ILE A 230 -21.92 -21.02 -21.66
CA ILE A 230 -22.46 -19.95 -20.82
C ILE A 230 -23.14 -18.95 -21.73
N ASP A 231 -24.45 -18.79 -21.58
CA ASP A 231 -25.20 -17.75 -22.27
C ASP A 231 -25.45 -16.57 -21.33
N LEU A 232 -25.10 -15.36 -21.78
CA LEU A 232 -25.14 -14.15 -20.97
C LEU A 232 -26.07 -13.08 -21.57
N PRO A 233 -26.74 -12.27 -20.75
CA PRO A 233 -27.52 -11.12 -21.22
C PRO A 233 -26.62 -10.06 -21.88
N LYS A 234 -26.99 -9.60 -23.08
CA LYS A 234 -26.21 -8.56 -23.81
C LYS A 234 -26.26 -7.19 -23.16
N ASP A 235 -27.31 -6.91 -22.39
CA ASP A 235 -27.57 -5.61 -21.78
C ASP A 235 -26.93 -5.45 -20.38
N SER A 236 -26.31 -6.50 -19.83
CA SER A 236 -25.62 -6.41 -18.55
C SER A 236 -24.35 -5.56 -18.67
N GLN A 237 -24.31 -4.48 -17.89
CA GLN A 237 -23.16 -3.57 -17.76
C GLN A 237 -21.91 -4.31 -17.25
N VAL A 238 -22.06 -5.38 -16.49
CA VAL A 238 -20.92 -6.16 -15.96
C VAL A 238 -20.15 -6.83 -17.09
N TYR A 239 -20.84 -7.27 -18.15
CA TYR A 239 -20.20 -7.97 -19.26
C TYR A 239 -19.76 -7.05 -20.40
N THR A 240 -20.24 -5.80 -20.44
CA THR A 240 -19.86 -4.80 -21.45
C THR A 240 -18.93 -3.69 -20.92
N GLY A 241 -18.79 -3.58 -19.60
CA GLY A 241 -18.02 -2.51 -18.96
C GLY A 241 -16.51 -2.63 -19.16
N GLU A 242 -15.79 -1.59 -18.75
CA GLU A 242 -14.32 -1.50 -18.85
C GLU A 242 -13.60 -2.67 -18.17
N TYR A 243 -14.12 -3.14 -17.02
CA TYR A 243 -13.54 -4.24 -16.25
C TYR A 243 -14.21 -5.60 -16.50
N SER A 244 -14.93 -5.74 -17.62
CA SER A 244 -15.64 -6.97 -17.97
C SER A 244 -14.72 -8.19 -18.18
N GLU A 245 -13.42 -7.99 -18.37
CA GLU A 245 -12.42 -9.06 -18.37
C GLU A 245 -12.42 -9.87 -17.07
N ASN A 246 -12.71 -9.26 -15.92
CA ASN A 246 -12.81 -9.97 -14.66
C ASN A 246 -13.98 -10.97 -14.65
N ALA A 247 -15.11 -10.61 -15.26
CA ALA A 247 -16.25 -11.52 -15.43
C ALA A 247 -15.84 -12.74 -16.27
N TYR A 248 -15.15 -12.49 -17.38
CA TYR A 248 -14.60 -13.54 -18.25
C TYR A 248 -13.68 -14.49 -17.47
N TYR A 249 -12.67 -13.96 -16.79
CA TYR A 249 -11.71 -14.79 -16.06
C TYR A 249 -12.35 -15.49 -14.86
N ALA A 250 -13.34 -14.88 -14.21
CA ALA A 250 -14.08 -15.53 -13.13
C ALA A 250 -14.82 -16.78 -13.63
N PHE A 251 -15.49 -16.70 -14.79
CA PHE A 251 -16.09 -17.87 -15.41
C PHE A 251 -15.04 -18.90 -15.83
N VAL A 252 -14.05 -18.50 -16.62
CA VAL A 252 -13.03 -19.42 -17.16
C VAL A 252 -12.32 -20.17 -16.04
N LYS A 253 -11.90 -19.47 -14.99
CA LYS A 253 -11.15 -20.08 -13.88
C LYS A 253 -12.03 -20.84 -12.89
N SER A 254 -13.28 -20.42 -12.65
CA SER A 254 -14.18 -21.18 -11.77
C SER A 254 -14.60 -22.50 -12.43
N PHE A 255 -14.90 -22.50 -13.73
CA PHE A 255 -15.31 -23.72 -14.43
C PHE A 255 -14.16 -24.65 -14.85
N SER A 256 -12.90 -24.19 -14.81
CA SER A 256 -11.74 -25.03 -15.12
C SER A 256 -11.50 -26.16 -14.10
N GLN A 257 -12.08 -26.06 -12.91
CA GLN A 257 -11.99 -27.12 -11.89
C GLN A 257 -12.80 -28.39 -12.22
N LEU A 258 -13.66 -28.32 -13.25
CA LEU A 258 -14.49 -29.45 -13.65
C LEU A 258 -13.65 -30.56 -14.32
N PRO A 259 -13.61 -31.79 -13.76
CA PRO A 259 -12.71 -32.84 -14.25
C PRO A 259 -13.01 -33.31 -15.68
N ASN A 260 -14.24 -33.11 -16.16
CA ASN A 260 -14.68 -33.53 -17.49
C ASN A 260 -14.88 -32.34 -18.45
N SER A 261 -14.44 -31.13 -18.07
CA SER A 261 -14.52 -29.96 -18.94
C SER A 261 -13.12 -29.55 -19.37
N THR A 262 -12.93 -29.31 -20.66
CA THR A 262 -11.64 -28.88 -21.22
C THR A 262 -11.70 -27.48 -21.82
N ARG A 263 -12.92 -26.98 -22.09
CA ARG A 263 -13.16 -25.71 -22.77
C ARG A 263 -14.43 -25.05 -22.25
N ILE A 264 -14.50 -23.74 -22.43
CA ILE A 264 -15.65 -22.90 -22.19
C ILE A 264 -16.07 -22.20 -23.49
N ARG A 265 -17.35 -21.91 -23.65
CA ARG A 265 -17.87 -21.13 -24.76
C ARG A 265 -18.90 -20.14 -24.26
N PHE A 266 -18.77 -18.90 -24.72
CA PHE A 266 -19.72 -17.85 -24.43
C PHE A 266 -20.67 -17.63 -25.60
N THR A 267 -21.93 -17.37 -25.28
CA THR A 267 -22.92 -16.78 -26.17
C THR A 267 -23.62 -15.64 -25.44
N PHE A 268 -24.23 -14.74 -26.19
CA PHE A 268 -24.92 -13.59 -25.64
C PHE A 268 -26.32 -13.52 -26.24
N ASP A 269 -27.35 -13.66 -25.41
CA ASP A 269 -28.74 -13.85 -25.83
C ASP A 269 -28.89 -14.89 -26.96
N ASN A 270 -28.25 -16.05 -26.78
CA ASN A 270 -28.18 -17.17 -27.73
C ASN A 270 -27.44 -16.88 -29.04
N LEU A 271 -26.71 -15.76 -29.12
CA LEU A 271 -25.93 -15.38 -30.30
C LEU A 271 -24.42 -15.53 -30.05
N VAL A 272 -23.70 -16.00 -31.07
CA VAL A 272 -22.24 -16.08 -31.04
C VAL A 272 -21.69 -14.75 -31.51
N GLU A 273 -20.90 -14.10 -30.66
CA GLU A 273 -20.20 -12.85 -30.98
C GLU A 273 -18.75 -13.11 -31.35
N GLU A 274 -18.14 -12.18 -32.09
CA GLU A 274 -16.70 -12.26 -32.41
C GLU A 274 -15.85 -11.95 -31.18
N SER A 275 -16.18 -10.83 -30.51
CA SER A 275 -15.50 -10.36 -29.31
C SER A 275 -16.49 -9.86 -28.27
N TRP A 276 -16.12 -10.02 -26.99
CA TRP A 276 -16.84 -9.51 -25.84
C TRP A 276 -15.87 -9.26 -24.69
N PHE A 277 -16.35 -8.89 -23.49
CA PHE A 277 -15.53 -8.69 -22.30
C PHE A 277 -14.30 -7.81 -22.56
N ASN A 278 -14.54 -6.57 -23.02
CA ASN A 278 -13.49 -5.63 -23.39
C ASN A 278 -12.57 -6.10 -24.55
N GLY A 279 -13.12 -6.85 -25.52
CA GLY A 279 -12.45 -7.18 -26.77
C GLY A 279 -11.81 -8.57 -26.83
N ILE A 280 -11.98 -9.40 -25.80
CA ILE A 280 -11.60 -10.81 -25.79
C ILE A 280 -12.36 -11.56 -26.90
N ASN A 281 -11.65 -12.37 -27.70
CA ASN A 281 -12.28 -13.20 -28.73
C ASN A 281 -13.09 -14.35 -28.08
N VAL A 282 -14.38 -14.40 -28.37
CA VAL A 282 -15.33 -15.37 -27.78
C VAL A 282 -16.03 -16.23 -28.83
N ARG A 283 -15.66 -16.09 -30.11
CA ARG A 283 -16.32 -16.78 -31.23
C ARG A 283 -16.26 -18.29 -31.10
N ASN A 284 -15.11 -18.80 -30.67
CA ASN A 284 -14.80 -20.21 -30.56
C ASN A 284 -14.76 -20.65 -29.10
N SER A 285 -14.88 -21.97 -28.88
CA SER A 285 -14.64 -22.53 -27.55
C SER A 285 -13.18 -22.33 -27.13
N ILE A 286 -12.99 -21.80 -25.93
CA ILE A 286 -11.71 -21.40 -25.37
C ILE A 286 -11.22 -22.53 -24.46
N PRO A 287 -10.01 -23.09 -24.66
CA PRO A 287 -9.46 -24.07 -23.76
C PRO A 287 -9.16 -23.44 -22.39
N TYR A 288 -9.33 -24.21 -21.32
CA TYR A 288 -8.84 -23.77 -20.01
C TYR A 288 -7.32 -23.65 -20.06
N PRO A 289 -6.76 -22.58 -19.48
CA PRO A 289 -5.34 -22.35 -19.58
C PRO A 289 -4.57 -23.23 -18.58
N ASP A 290 -3.48 -23.84 -19.04
CA ASP A 290 -2.51 -24.56 -18.20
C ASP A 290 -1.35 -23.63 -17.91
N ASN A 291 -1.53 -22.77 -16.90
CA ASN A 291 -0.62 -21.67 -16.60
C ASN A 291 0.25 -21.98 -15.38
N ILE A 292 1.52 -21.61 -15.48
CA ILE A 292 2.38 -21.39 -14.32
C ILE A 292 1.95 -20.06 -13.68
N ASN A 293 1.72 -20.06 -12.38
CA ASN A 293 1.20 -18.90 -11.65
C ASN A 293 2.13 -18.51 -10.50
N ALA A 294 2.33 -17.21 -10.29
CA ALA A 294 2.75 -16.68 -9.01
C ALA A 294 1.51 -16.39 -8.14
N TYR A 295 1.63 -16.71 -6.86
CA TYR A 295 0.61 -16.50 -5.84
C TYR A 295 1.06 -15.34 -4.98
N ILE A 296 0.53 -14.15 -5.23
CA ILE A 296 0.93 -12.93 -4.52
C ILE A 296 -0.10 -12.57 -3.44
N PRO A 297 0.33 -12.05 -2.29
CA PRO A 297 -0.59 -11.59 -1.26
C PRO A 297 -1.42 -10.39 -1.74
N VAL A 298 -2.68 -10.38 -1.35
CA VAL A 298 -3.60 -9.23 -1.48
C VAL A 298 -4.34 -9.09 -0.15
N LEU A 299 -4.28 -7.89 0.43
CA LEU A 299 -4.99 -7.56 1.66
C LEU A 299 -6.41 -7.07 1.33
N VAL A 300 -7.43 -7.71 1.88
CA VAL A 300 -8.83 -7.30 1.75
C VAL A 300 -9.44 -7.16 3.14
N GLY A 301 -9.73 -5.91 3.53
CA GLY A 301 -10.01 -5.60 4.93
C GLY A 301 -8.78 -5.90 5.78
N GLU A 302 -8.92 -6.77 6.77
CA GLU A 302 -7.83 -7.19 7.66
C GLU A 302 -7.27 -8.58 7.30
N ARG A 303 -7.66 -9.16 6.15
CA ARG A 303 -7.30 -10.53 5.78
C ARG A 303 -6.44 -10.60 4.53
N PHE A 304 -5.35 -11.36 4.60
CA PHE A 304 -4.57 -11.72 3.42
C PHE A 304 -5.20 -12.88 2.66
N TYR A 305 -5.19 -12.73 1.33
CA TYR A 305 -5.52 -13.76 0.37
C TYR A 305 -4.36 -13.93 -0.61
N LEU A 306 -4.22 -15.11 -1.19
CA LEU A 306 -3.30 -15.34 -2.31
C LEU A 306 -4.02 -15.14 -3.66
N SER A 307 -3.59 -14.17 -4.46
CA SER A 307 -4.05 -13.96 -5.84
C SER A 307 -3.14 -14.68 -6.83
N GLU A 308 -3.74 -15.43 -7.74
CA GLU A 308 -3.06 -16.10 -8.84
C GLU A 308 -2.78 -15.14 -10.01
N LYS A 309 -1.51 -14.94 -10.32
CA LYS A 309 -1.04 -14.19 -11.47
C LYS A 309 -0.29 -15.11 -12.42
N ASN A 310 -0.77 -15.20 -13.65
CA ASN A 310 -0.10 -15.97 -14.71
C ASN A 310 1.28 -15.36 -14.97
N ILE A 311 2.29 -16.23 -15.06
CA ILE A 311 3.61 -15.88 -15.58
C ILE A 311 3.81 -16.57 -16.92
N LEU A 312 4.08 -15.76 -17.94
CA LEU A 312 4.41 -16.25 -19.26
C LEU A 312 5.88 -16.64 -19.33
N PHE A 313 6.13 -17.80 -19.91
CA PHE A 313 7.45 -18.34 -20.16
C PHE A 313 7.64 -18.63 -21.64
N ASP A 314 8.89 -18.52 -22.08
CA ASP A 314 9.30 -19.08 -23.35
C ASP A 314 9.19 -20.61 -23.27
N GLU A 315 8.81 -21.29 -24.36
CA GLU A 315 8.58 -22.75 -24.36
C GLU A 315 9.80 -23.57 -23.88
N GLU A 316 11.00 -23.01 -24.06
CA GLU A 316 12.28 -23.63 -23.70
C GLU A 316 12.83 -23.18 -22.33
N ALA A 317 12.04 -22.42 -21.55
CA ALA A 317 12.48 -21.91 -20.25
C ALA A 317 12.82 -23.07 -19.30
N THR A 318 14.05 -23.08 -18.80
CA THR A 318 14.51 -24.13 -17.88
C THR A 318 13.79 -24.04 -16.53
N LEU A 319 13.73 -25.14 -15.78
CA LEU A 319 13.17 -25.13 -14.41
C LEU A 319 13.81 -24.06 -13.52
N GLN A 320 15.13 -23.90 -13.64
CA GLN A 320 15.87 -22.88 -12.91
C GLN A 320 15.34 -21.49 -13.28
N GLU A 321 15.32 -21.15 -14.57
CA GLU A 321 14.80 -19.88 -15.06
C GLU A 321 13.34 -19.63 -14.64
N GLN A 322 12.49 -20.65 -14.71
CA GLN A 322 11.10 -20.56 -14.27
C GLN A 322 11.01 -20.19 -12.78
N SER A 323 11.78 -20.89 -11.95
CA SER A 323 11.81 -20.66 -10.50
C SER A 323 12.35 -19.27 -10.14
N PHE A 324 13.44 -18.83 -10.78
CA PHE A 324 13.99 -17.50 -10.57
C PHE A 324 13.01 -16.39 -11.00
N ARG A 325 12.36 -16.52 -12.16
CA ARG A 325 11.37 -15.54 -12.63
C ARG A 325 10.13 -15.50 -11.72
N ILE A 326 9.65 -16.66 -11.23
CA ILE A 326 8.57 -16.71 -10.22
C ILE A 326 8.97 -15.96 -8.95
N TYR A 327 10.16 -16.26 -8.43
CA TYR A 327 10.67 -15.61 -7.22
C TYR A 327 10.78 -14.09 -7.38
N GLU A 328 11.38 -13.64 -8.48
CA GLU A 328 11.50 -12.20 -8.78
C GLU A 328 10.13 -11.55 -8.98
N TYR A 329 9.17 -12.26 -9.56
CA TYR A 329 7.79 -11.76 -9.66
C TYR A 329 7.17 -11.57 -8.27
N ILE A 330 7.29 -12.55 -7.36
CA ILE A 330 6.77 -12.44 -5.99
C ILE A 330 7.44 -11.28 -5.24
N LYS A 331 8.77 -11.15 -5.38
CA LYS A 331 9.58 -10.11 -4.75
C LYS A 331 9.21 -8.70 -5.23
N THR A 332 8.89 -8.54 -6.51
CA THR A 332 8.65 -7.21 -7.13
C THR A 332 7.18 -6.82 -7.28
N LYS A 333 6.25 -7.79 -7.39
CA LYS A 333 4.83 -7.56 -7.68
C LYS A 333 3.90 -7.80 -6.49
N SER A 334 4.43 -8.06 -5.31
CA SER A 334 3.66 -8.21 -4.07
C SER A 334 3.16 -6.89 -3.47
N ASN A 335 3.05 -5.80 -4.25
CA ASN A 335 2.55 -4.49 -3.80
C ASN A 335 3.16 -4.00 -2.47
N GLY A 336 4.45 -4.28 -2.25
CA GLY A 336 5.16 -3.94 -1.03
C GLY A 336 4.86 -4.83 0.19
N TYR A 337 3.93 -5.79 0.10
CA TYR A 337 3.66 -6.74 1.18
C TYR A 337 4.90 -7.57 1.51
N PHE A 338 5.74 -7.90 0.52
CA PHE A 338 7.01 -8.62 0.71
C PHE A 338 8.26 -7.75 0.55
N GLN A 339 8.23 -6.49 1.00
CA GLN A 339 9.45 -5.67 1.07
C GLN A 339 10.58 -6.32 1.89
N SER A 340 10.25 -7.16 2.86
CA SER A 340 11.24 -7.91 3.65
C SER A 340 12.10 -8.87 2.82
N LEU A 341 11.72 -9.16 1.56
CA LEU A 341 12.53 -9.95 0.63
C LEU A 341 13.70 -9.19 0.01
N GLN A 342 13.85 -7.89 0.31
CA GLN A 342 15.03 -7.14 -0.11
C GLN A 342 16.30 -7.75 0.51
N GLY A 343 17.28 -8.07 -0.34
CA GLY A 343 18.51 -8.75 0.07
C GLY A 343 18.37 -10.26 0.28
N ILE A 344 17.22 -10.85 -0.03
CA ILE A 344 17.05 -12.31 -0.09
C ILE A 344 17.12 -12.73 -1.54
N ASP A 345 17.94 -13.75 -1.80
CA ASP A 345 18.19 -14.28 -3.12
C ASP A 345 18.21 -15.80 -3.07
N ILE A 346 17.86 -16.42 -4.19
CA ILE A 346 17.99 -17.85 -4.42
C ILE A 346 19.43 -18.13 -4.86
N ASN A 347 20.13 -18.98 -4.12
CA ASN A 347 21.46 -19.45 -4.45
C ASN A 347 21.41 -20.56 -5.52
N SER A 348 20.47 -21.50 -5.39
CA SER A 348 20.32 -22.64 -6.31
C SER A 348 18.91 -23.21 -6.31
N VAL A 349 18.59 -23.93 -7.38
CA VAL A 349 17.33 -24.66 -7.56
C VAL A 349 17.63 -26.02 -8.17
N GLU A 350 17.08 -27.08 -7.58
CA GLU A 350 17.22 -28.46 -8.06
C GLU A 350 15.89 -29.22 -7.98
N LEU A 351 15.59 -30.07 -8.96
CA LEU A 351 14.47 -31.00 -8.86
C LEU A 351 14.96 -32.39 -8.48
N VAL A 352 14.55 -32.85 -7.30
CA VAL A 352 14.80 -34.22 -6.84
C VAL A 352 13.47 -34.98 -6.89
N GLN A 353 13.34 -35.89 -7.86
CA GLN A 353 12.09 -36.57 -8.19
C GLN A 353 10.99 -35.57 -8.61
N ASN A 354 10.11 -35.19 -7.68
CA ASN A 354 9.04 -34.20 -7.85
C ASN A 354 9.08 -33.14 -6.74
N THR A 355 10.21 -33.05 -6.02
CA THR A 355 10.46 -32.05 -4.98
C THR A 355 11.39 -30.99 -5.53
N LEU A 356 10.92 -29.74 -5.61
CA LEU A 356 11.80 -28.61 -5.88
C LEU A 356 12.57 -28.27 -4.61
N VAL A 357 13.89 -28.34 -4.66
CA VAL A 357 14.79 -27.88 -3.60
C VAL A 357 15.25 -26.48 -3.97
N VAL A 358 14.89 -25.49 -3.15
CA VAL A 358 15.26 -24.09 -3.36
C VAL A 358 16.16 -23.66 -2.21
N ASP A 359 17.40 -23.31 -2.53
CA ASP A 359 18.36 -22.79 -1.56
C ASP A 359 18.35 -21.27 -1.54
N PHE A 360 18.11 -20.68 -0.38
CA PHE A 360 18.15 -19.25 -0.17
C PHE A 360 19.42 -18.84 0.58
N ASN A 361 19.76 -17.55 0.49
CA ASN A 361 20.77 -16.98 1.36
C ASN A 361 20.29 -16.89 2.83
N LYS A 362 21.21 -16.58 3.74
CA LYS A 362 20.93 -16.52 5.19
C LYS A 362 19.87 -15.50 5.62
N ASN A 363 19.52 -14.53 4.78
CA ASN A 363 18.63 -13.45 5.18
C ASN A 363 17.17 -13.91 5.30
N LEU A 364 16.82 -15.07 4.71
CA LEU A 364 15.50 -15.67 4.87
C LEU A 364 15.14 -15.99 6.33
N SER A 365 16.11 -16.41 7.16
CA SER A 365 15.81 -16.86 8.52
C SER A 365 15.31 -15.76 9.47
N SER A 366 15.57 -14.49 9.15
CA SER A 366 15.13 -13.33 9.96
C SER A 366 13.86 -12.67 9.41
N VAL A 367 13.28 -13.17 8.32
CA VAL A 367 12.10 -12.56 7.70
C VAL A 367 10.89 -12.75 8.60
N TYR A 368 10.20 -11.63 8.87
CA TYR A 368 9.01 -11.58 9.71
C TYR A 368 9.20 -12.29 11.05
N GLU A 369 10.38 -12.13 11.67
CA GLU A 369 10.67 -12.72 12.97
C GLU A 369 9.56 -12.36 13.97
N ASN A 370 9.01 -13.38 14.64
CA ASN A 370 7.88 -13.28 15.58
C ASN A 370 6.51 -12.92 14.95
N ASN A 371 6.33 -13.07 13.64
CA ASN A 371 5.03 -12.95 12.98
C ASN A 371 4.74 -14.20 12.11
N GLU A 372 4.14 -15.21 12.75
CA GLU A 372 3.85 -16.50 12.12
C GLU A 372 2.90 -16.37 10.92
N ASP A 373 1.91 -15.49 10.97
CA ASP A 373 0.96 -15.28 9.87
C ASP A 373 1.68 -14.81 8.59
N LEU A 374 2.60 -13.85 8.71
CA LEU A 374 3.38 -13.34 7.58
C LEU A 374 4.43 -14.34 7.10
N GLN A 375 5.02 -15.12 8.00
CA GLN A 375 5.90 -16.23 7.62
C GLN A 375 5.13 -17.31 6.84
N ASN A 376 3.95 -17.69 7.32
CA ASN A 376 3.07 -18.65 6.65
C ASN A 376 2.59 -18.12 5.30
N LEU A 377 2.23 -16.84 5.21
CA LEU A 377 1.83 -16.19 3.96
C LEU A 377 2.96 -16.21 2.93
N LEU A 378 4.18 -15.89 3.35
CA LEU A 378 5.36 -15.93 2.48
C LEU A 378 5.65 -17.36 2.00
N LEU A 379 5.62 -18.32 2.93
CA LEU A 379 5.89 -19.71 2.61
C LEU A 379 4.82 -20.29 1.68
N ASP A 380 3.54 -19.98 1.89
CA ASP A 380 2.47 -20.40 0.98
C ASP A 380 2.60 -19.72 -0.38
N SER A 381 2.96 -18.43 -0.43
CA SER A 381 3.27 -17.74 -1.69
C SER A 381 4.34 -18.48 -2.48
N PHE A 382 5.44 -18.91 -1.84
CA PHE A 382 6.46 -19.73 -2.50
C PHE A 382 5.95 -21.12 -2.87
N LEU A 383 5.30 -21.81 -1.93
CA LEU A 383 4.83 -23.18 -2.10
C LEU A 383 3.88 -23.29 -3.30
N TYR A 384 2.78 -22.54 -3.31
CA TYR A 384 1.80 -22.59 -4.39
C TYR A 384 2.44 -22.16 -5.72
N SER A 385 3.30 -21.13 -5.72
CA SER A 385 3.92 -20.65 -6.95
C SER A 385 4.87 -21.66 -7.57
N PHE A 386 5.77 -22.24 -6.77
CA PHE A 386 6.72 -23.23 -7.27
C PHE A 386 6.04 -24.55 -7.66
N THR A 387 4.99 -24.97 -6.94
CA THR A 387 4.21 -26.17 -7.32
C THR A 387 3.24 -25.93 -8.49
N SER A 388 3.16 -24.70 -9.01
CA SER A 388 2.48 -24.45 -10.29
C SER A 388 3.36 -24.82 -11.50
N ILE A 389 4.66 -25.03 -11.29
CA ILE A 389 5.57 -25.52 -12.33
C ILE A 389 5.25 -26.98 -12.61
N GLN A 390 5.10 -27.33 -13.90
CA GLN A 390 4.81 -28.69 -14.31
C GLN A 390 5.85 -29.69 -13.79
N GLY A 391 5.38 -30.75 -13.13
CA GLY A 391 6.24 -31.81 -12.55
C GLY A 391 6.70 -31.56 -11.12
N VAL A 392 6.48 -30.36 -10.56
CA VAL A 392 6.79 -30.03 -9.17
C VAL A 392 5.56 -30.28 -8.29
N ASN A 393 5.66 -31.21 -7.35
CA ASN A 393 4.55 -31.56 -6.45
C ASN A 393 4.77 -31.06 -5.01
N SER A 394 6.02 -30.77 -4.65
CA SER A 394 6.42 -30.40 -3.28
C SER A 394 7.63 -29.48 -3.30
N LEU A 395 7.84 -28.77 -2.20
CA LEU A 395 8.92 -27.82 -2.00
C LEU A 395 9.77 -28.23 -0.80
N ARG A 396 11.09 -28.11 -0.92
CA ARG A 396 12.04 -28.14 0.18
C ARG A 396 12.84 -26.85 0.16
N ILE A 397 12.93 -26.20 1.30
CA ILE A 397 13.70 -24.95 1.47
C ILE A 397 14.98 -25.26 2.23
N THR A 398 16.10 -24.75 1.75
CA THR A 398 17.39 -24.76 2.45
C THR A 398 17.95 -23.35 2.57
N ILE A 399 18.86 -23.14 3.52
CA ILE A 399 19.59 -21.89 3.69
C ILE A 399 21.10 -22.18 3.60
N ASN A 400 21.75 -21.63 2.56
CA ASN A 400 23.15 -21.87 2.23
C ASN A 400 23.53 -23.37 2.19
N GLY A 401 22.64 -24.20 1.65
CA GLY A 401 22.77 -25.64 1.51
C GLY A 401 22.33 -26.45 2.72
N GLU A 402 22.02 -25.81 3.86
CA GLU A 402 21.60 -26.50 5.07
C GLU A 402 20.06 -26.54 5.20
N PRO A 403 19.47 -27.69 5.60
CA PRO A 403 18.04 -27.78 5.82
C PRO A 403 17.62 -26.91 7.01
N ILE A 404 16.42 -26.35 6.93
CA ILE A 404 15.78 -25.64 8.04
C ILE A 404 14.69 -26.51 8.67
N GLU A 405 14.56 -26.49 9.99
CA GLU A 405 13.58 -27.35 10.68
C GLU A 405 12.16 -26.77 10.65
N SER A 406 12.03 -25.44 10.66
CA SER A 406 10.73 -24.76 10.68
C SER A 406 10.79 -23.35 10.12
N PHE A 407 9.63 -22.86 9.66
CA PHE A 407 9.41 -21.47 9.26
C PHE A 407 7.92 -21.15 9.42
N GLY A 408 7.57 -20.16 10.26
CA GLY A 408 6.19 -20.01 10.72
C GLY A 408 5.71 -21.27 11.45
N THR A 409 4.50 -21.73 11.11
CA THR A 409 3.92 -22.97 11.67
C THR A 409 4.32 -24.22 10.90
N TYR A 410 5.05 -24.09 9.79
CA TYR A 410 5.47 -25.23 8.98
C TYR A 410 6.66 -25.98 9.59
N ASN A 411 6.56 -27.31 9.61
CA ASN A 411 7.70 -28.18 9.80
C ASN A 411 8.37 -28.44 8.44
N LEU A 412 9.62 -27.99 8.29
CA LEU A 412 10.40 -28.05 7.06
C LEU A 412 11.48 -29.15 7.07
N SER A 413 11.47 -30.02 8.10
CA SER A 413 12.33 -31.20 8.17
C SER A 413 12.11 -32.16 6.98
N GLU A 414 10.92 -32.12 6.37
CA GLU A 414 10.53 -32.89 5.19
C GLU A 414 9.97 -31.96 4.10
N PRO A 415 9.91 -32.40 2.82
CA PRO A 415 9.29 -31.61 1.76
C PRO A 415 7.83 -31.32 2.09
N ILE A 416 7.43 -30.06 1.91
CA ILE A 416 6.06 -29.61 2.12
C ILE A 416 5.26 -29.67 0.82
N THR A 417 3.96 -29.93 0.96
CA THR A 417 3.01 -29.97 -0.16
C THR A 417 1.93 -28.92 0.08
N PRO A 418 1.45 -28.25 -0.97
CA PRO A 418 0.40 -27.24 -0.84
C PRO A 418 -0.86 -27.89 -0.30
N TYR A 419 -1.56 -27.18 0.57
CA TYR A 419 -2.92 -27.57 0.93
C TYR A 419 -3.81 -27.53 -0.31
N GLN A 420 -4.78 -28.44 -0.39
CA GLN A 420 -5.63 -28.52 -1.58
C GLN A 420 -6.56 -27.30 -1.73
N TYR A 421 -6.95 -26.70 -0.60
CA TYR A 421 -7.94 -25.63 -0.53
C TYR A 421 -7.35 -24.45 0.28
N TYR A 422 -6.88 -23.42 -0.41
CA TYR A 422 -6.39 -22.17 0.19
C TYR A 422 -7.44 -21.07 0.08
N ASN A 423 -7.23 -19.90 0.71
CA ASN A 423 -8.21 -18.81 0.70
C ASN A 423 -9.65 -19.28 1.05
N LEU A 424 -9.78 -20.07 2.12
CA LEU A 424 -11.07 -20.60 2.55
C LEU A 424 -12.03 -19.45 2.87
N GLU A 425 -13.24 -19.46 2.34
CA GLU A 425 -14.15 -18.34 2.55
C GLU A 425 -14.50 -18.15 4.02
N THR A 426 -14.86 -19.26 4.68
CA THR A 426 -15.09 -19.33 6.12
C THR A 426 -13.88 -19.94 6.80
N ILE A 427 -13.33 -19.23 7.77
CA ILE A 427 -12.28 -19.75 8.64
C ILE A 427 -12.99 -20.46 9.79
N ASN A 428 -12.80 -21.77 9.90
CA ASN A 428 -13.16 -22.45 11.14
C ASN A 428 -12.11 -22.07 12.18
N GLU A 429 -12.49 -21.23 13.15
CA GLU A 429 -11.69 -21.00 14.35
C GLU A 429 -11.64 -22.29 15.18
N ASN A 430 -10.77 -23.21 14.76
CA ASN A 430 -10.26 -24.44 15.40
C ASN A 430 -10.28 -25.64 14.43
N PRO A 431 -9.11 -26.11 14.00
CA PRO A 431 -8.78 -27.53 14.07
C PRO A 431 -8.11 -27.79 15.43
N ALA A 432 -8.70 -28.67 16.22
CA ALA A 432 -8.23 -29.09 17.54
C ALA A 432 -6.76 -29.53 17.59
#